data_AF-A0A9N9NYK9-F1
#
_entry.id   AF-A0A9N9NYK9-F1
#
_cell.length_a   1.000
_cell.length_b   1.000
_cell.length_c   1.000
_cell.angle_alpha   90.00
_cell.angle_beta   90.00
_cell.angle_gamma   90.00
#
_symmetry.space_group_name_H-M   'P 1'
#
loop_
_entity.id
_entity.type
_entity.pdbx_description
1 polymer ?
#
loop_
_entity_poly.entity_id
_entity_poly.type
_entity_poly.pdbx_seq_one_letter_code
_entity_poly.pdbx_strand_id
1 'polypeptide(L)'
;MSKTFTIKLVNDLDSLYQSKDNSYDTIITVDTDLNRQQIFAHSNILRARSTYFQNALSKNWAKKENQFFILSQPYISALIFNIILKYLYCAIIELNNLDIDTILKLLVAVNELSIEELIDFIQDYLIGNDFLEMQS
;
A
#
# COMPACT_ATOMS: atom_id res chain seq x y z
N MET A 1 -17.40 19.88 -23.93
CA MET A 1 -17.78 18.48 -23.62
C MET A 1 -16.54 17.79 -23.04
N SER A 2 -16.65 17.15 -21.88
CA SER A 2 -15.55 16.41 -21.23
C SER A 2 -15.93 14.93 -21.07
N LYS A 3 -14.94 14.04 -21.15
CA LYS A 3 -15.08 12.59 -20.92
C LYS A 3 -13.91 12.12 -20.06
N THR A 4 -14.20 11.34 -19.02
CA THR A 4 -13.19 10.78 -18.12
C THR A 4 -12.89 9.33 -18.51
N PHE A 5 -11.62 8.94 -18.53
CA PHE A 5 -11.15 7.61 -18.96
C PHE A 5 -10.54 6.82 -17.79
N THR A 6 -11.31 6.59 -16.72
CA THR A 6 -10.81 5.98 -15.47
C THR A 6 -10.23 4.58 -15.68
N ILE A 7 -10.86 3.73 -16.48
CA ILE A 7 -10.37 2.35 -16.74
C ILE A 7 -8.98 2.38 -17.38
N LYS A 8 -8.77 3.28 -18.35
CA LYS A 8 -7.47 3.41 -19.02
C LYS A 8 -6.39 3.86 -18.04
N LEU A 9 -6.70 4.83 -17.18
CA LEU A 9 -5.78 5.29 -16.13
C LEU A 9 -5.38 4.17 -15.16
N VAL A 10 -6.35 3.38 -14.67
CA VAL A 10 -6.07 2.24 -13.77
C VAL A 10 -5.18 1.21 -14.45
N ASN A 11 -5.47 0.86 -15.72
CA ASN A 11 -4.66 -0.09 -16.47
C ASN A 11 -3.23 0.42 -16.74
N ASP A 12 -3.06 1.73 -16.96
CA ASP A 12 -1.74 2.34 -17.16
C ASP A 12 -0.92 2.29 -15.85
N LEU A 13 -1.55 2.50 -14.69
CA LEU A 13 -0.90 2.37 -13.38
C LEU A 13 -0.59 0.90 -13.02
N ASP A 14 -1.48 -0.03 -13.35
CA ASP A 14 -1.20 -1.47 -13.20
C ASP A 14 -0.02 -1.88 -14.09
N SER A 15 0.03 -1.41 -15.34
CA SER A 15 1.17 -1.65 -16.22
C SER A 15 2.48 -1.11 -15.64
N LEU A 16 2.45 0.07 -15.00
CA LEU A 16 3.61 0.64 -14.31
C LEU A 16 4.03 -0.21 -13.09
N TYR A 17 3.07 -0.75 -12.35
CA TYR A 17 3.34 -1.66 -11.23
C TYR A 17 3.96 -2.98 -11.70
N GLN A 18 3.42 -3.59 -12.77
CA GLN A 18 3.87 -4.89 -13.28
C GLN A 18 5.20 -4.83 -14.03
N SER A 19 5.48 -3.72 -14.73
CA SER A 19 6.68 -3.59 -15.57
C SER A 19 7.97 -3.64 -14.75
N LYS A 20 7.90 -3.35 -13.44
CA LYS A 20 9.06 -3.16 -12.56
C LYS A 20 10.10 -2.23 -13.18
N ASP A 21 9.61 -1.20 -13.88
CA ASP A 21 10.46 -0.20 -14.51
C ASP A 21 11.46 0.40 -13.50
N ASN A 22 12.65 0.73 -13.97
CA ASN A 22 13.73 1.29 -13.16
C ASN A 22 13.55 2.79 -12.88
N SER A 23 12.37 3.35 -13.14
CA SER A 23 12.03 4.76 -12.92
C SER A 23 11.55 5.05 -11.48
N TYR A 24 11.60 4.06 -10.59
CA TYR A 24 11.35 4.25 -9.16
C TYR A 24 12.31 5.29 -8.57
N ASP A 25 11.81 6.07 -7.62
CA ASP A 25 12.57 7.11 -6.91
C ASP A 25 12.52 6.94 -5.39
N THR A 26 11.89 5.87 -4.91
CA THR A 26 11.67 5.59 -3.49
C THR A 26 12.03 4.15 -3.17
N ILE A 27 12.83 3.97 -2.12
CA ILE A 27 13.22 2.68 -1.56
C ILE A 27 12.61 2.58 -0.16
N ILE A 28 11.77 1.57 0.05
CA ILE A 28 11.13 1.29 1.34
C ILE A 28 11.71 -0.01 1.86
N THR A 29 12.32 0.05 3.04
CA THR A 29 12.80 -1.14 3.74
C THR A 29 11.70 -1.64 4.66
N VAL A 30 11.22 -2.85 4.42
CA VAL A 30 10.19 -3.55 5.22
C VAL A 30 10.82 -4.70 5.99
N ASP A 31 10.04 -5.31 6.89
CA ASP A 31 10.46 -6.36 7.81
C ASP A 31 11.51 -5.91 8.85
N THR A 32 11.66 -6.74 9.88
CA THR A 32 12.66 -6.54 10.94
C THR A 32 14.09 -6.68 10.41
N ASP A 33 15.04 -6.14 11.17
CA ASP A 33 16.47 -6.04 10.82
C ASP A 33 17.12 -7.33 10.33
N LEU A 34 16.65 -8.49 10.81
CA LEU A 34 17.19 -9.80 10.44
C LEU A 34 16.72 -10.29 9.05
N ASN A 35 15.59 -9.80 8.55
CA ASN A 35 14.95 -10.22 7.30
C ASN A 35 14.55 -9.05 6.40
N ARG A 36 15.24 -7.91 6.49
CA ARG A 36 14.91 -6.69 5.75
C ARG A 36 14.78 -6.96 4.26
N GLN A 37 13.66 -6.54 3.69
CA GLN A 37 13.45 -6.54 2.24
C GLN A 37 13.34 -5.11 1.75
N GLN A 38 13.82 -4.87 0.53
CA GLN A 38 13.70 -3.58 -0.14
C GLN A 38 12.60 -3.65 -1.19
N ILE A 39 11.70 -2.69 -1.11
CA ILE A 39 10.60 -2.49 -2.06
C ILE A 39 10.82 -1.16 -2.76
N PHE A 40 10.70 -1.18 -4.08
CA PHE A 40 10.92 -0.03 -4.95
C PHE A 40 9.58 0.54 -5.42
N ALA A 41 9.41 1.85 -5.32
CA ALA A 41 8.14 2.51 -5.61
C ALA A 41 8.35 3.93 -6.15
N HIS A 42 7.24 4.52 -6.61
CA HIS A 42 7.21 5.86 -7.16
C HIS A 42 6.56 6.82 -6.16
N SER A 43 7.31 7.84 -5.72
CA SER A 43 6.93 8.76 -4.66
C SER A 43 5.63 9.51 -4.99
N ASN A 44 5.40 9.85 -6.25
CA ASN A 44 4.21 10.55 -6.71
C ASN A 44 2.94 9.72 -6.50
N ILE A 45 2.98 8.41 -6.78
CA ILE A 45 1.86 7.49 -6.55
C ILE A 45 1.59 7.38 -5.04
N LEU A 46 2.63 7.09 -4.26
CA LEU A 46 2.51 6.95 -2.80
C LEU A 46 1.89 8.21 -2.16
N ARG A 47 2.42 9.39 -2.50
CA ARG A 47 1.96 10.69 -1.96
C ARG A 47 0.53 11.05 -2.37
N ALA A 48 0.08 10.60 -3.53
CA ALA A 48 -1.28 10.85 -4.01
C ALA A 48 -2.32 9.95 -3.34
N ARG A 49 -1.89 8.82 -2.77
CA ARG A 49 -2.77 7.74 -2.30
C ARG A 49 -2.73 7.52 -0.79
N SER A 50 -1.87 8.23 -0.06
CA SER A 50 -1.70 8.12 1.39
C SER A 50 -1.19 9.44 1.96
N THR A 51 -1.85 9.93 3.00
CA THR A 51 -1.44 11.14 3.74
C THR A 51 -0.14 10.91 4.52
N TYR A 52 0.08 9.69 5.03
CA TYR A 52 1.37 9.28 5.59
C TYR A 52 2.50 9.51 4.58
N PHE A 53 2.38 8.93 3.38
CA PHE A 53 3.44 9.07 2.37
C PHE A 53 3.54 10.50 1.85
N GLN A 54 2.42 11.23 1.76
CA GLN A 54 2.43 12.65 1.43
C GLN A 54 3.35 13.45 2.36
N ASN A 55 3.26 13.17 3.67
CA ASN A 55 4.05 13.83 4.71
C ASN A 55 5.49 13.29 4.77
N ALA A 56 5.65 11.95 4.78
CA ALA A 56 6.95 11.28 4.88
C ALA A 56 7.88 11.57 3.69
N LEU A 57 7.32 11.76 2.49
CA LEU A 57 8.07 12.09 1.26
C LEU A 57 8.10 13.59 0.97
N SER A 58 7.66 14.43 1.91
CA SER A 58 7.79 15.88 1.79
C SER A 58 9.25 16.32 1.94
N LYS A 59 9.61 17.47 1.34
CA LYS A 59 10.99 17.99 1.32
C LYS A 59 11.63 18.16 2.70
N ASN A 60 10.82 18.24 3.77
CA ASN A 60 11.29 18.53 5.11
C ASN A 60 11.59 17.27 5.92
N TRP A 61 11.01 16.11 5.58
CA TRP A 61 11.09 14.88 6.38
C TRP A 61 11.78 13.73 5.66
N ALA A 62 11.81 13.74 4.34
CA ALA A 62 12.30 12.60 3.60
C ALA A 62 13.83 12.57 3.55
N LYS A 63 14.44 11.49 4.05
CA LYS A 63 15.87 11.22 3.83
C LYS A 63 16.07 10.94 2.34
N LYS A 64 16.95 11.71 1.69
CA LYS A 64 17.37 11.45 0.32
C LYS A 64 18.81 10.94 0.27
N GLU A 65 19.02 9.84 -0.43
CA GLU A 65 20.35 9.29 -0.73
C GLU A 65 20.45 9.09 -2.24
N ASN A 66 21.46 9.68 -2.89
CA ASN A 66 21.71 9.51 -4.32
C ASN A 66 20.46 9.63 -5.20
N GLN A 67 19.61 10.62 -4.90
CA GLN A 67 18.33 10.95 -5.57
C GLN A 67 17.11 10.12 -5.13
N PHE A 68 17.30 9.01 -4.41
CA PHE A 68 16.22 8.18 -3.87
C PHE A 68 15.72 8.69 -2.54
N PHE A 69 14.40 8.63 -2.33
CA PHE A 69 13.80 8.71 -1.01
C PHE A 69 13.98 7.38 -0.28
N ILE A 70 14.46 7.43 0.97
CA ILE A 70 14.67 6.25 1.80
C ILE A 70 13.68 6.26 2.97
N LEU A 71 12.83 5.24 3.02
CA LEU A 71 11.87 5.02 4.10
C LEU A 71 12.08 3.66 4.75
N SER A 72 11.68 3.52 6.01
CA SER A 72 11.72 2.26 6.74
C SER A 72 10.38 2.00 7.41
N GLN A 73 9.89 0.76 7.27
CA GLN A 73 8.65 0.24 7.81
C GLN A 73 8.92 -1.13 8.46
N PRO A 74 9.74 -1.17 9.54
CA PRO A 74 10.27 -2.43 10.06
C PRO A 74 9.21 -3.33 10.70
N TYR A 75 8.03 -2.77 11.02
CA TYR A 75 6.91 -3.49 11.62
C TYR A 75 5.87 -3.97 10.61
N ILE A 76 6.04 -3.62 9.33
CA ILE A 76 5.19 -4.12 8.24
C ILE A 76 5.99 -5.17 7.49
N SER A 77 5.41 -6.37 7.35
CA SER A 77 6.06 -7.44 6.58
C SER A 77 6.02 -7.16 5.09
N ALA A 78 6.96 -7.71 4.32
CA ALA A 78 6.96 -7.57 2.87
C ALA A 78 5.67 -8.08 2.21
N LEU A 79 5.07 -9.15 2.72
CA LEU A 79 3.79 -9.65 2.20
C LEU A 79 2.69 -8.59 2.33
N ILE A 80 2.51 -8.06 3.54
CA ILE A 80 1.49 -7.05 3.82
C ILE A 80 1.76 -5.78 3.01
N PHE A 81 3.01 -5.34 2.96
CA PHE A 81 3.36 -4.13 2.21
C PHE A 81 3.11 -4.29 0.71
N ASN A 82 3.38 -5.46 0.11
CA ASN A 82 3.09 -5.71 -1.31
C ASN A 82 1.59 -5.69 -1.61
N ILE A 83 0.75 -6.19 -0.70
CA ILE A 83 -0.72 -6.08 -0.84
C ILE A 83 -1.14 -4.61 -0.87
N ILE A 84 -0.64 -3.82 0.09
CA ILE A 84 -0.92 -2.38 0.17
C ILE A 84 -0.41 -1.66 -1.08
N LEU A 85 0.83 -1.96 -1.51
CA LEU A 85 1.44 -1.34 -2.69
C LEU A 85 0.62 -1.62 -3.95
N LYS A 86 0.16 -2.87 -4.16
CA LYS A 86 -0.74 -3.21 -5.27
C LYS A 86 -2.01 -2.37 -5.22
N TYR A 87 -2.61 -2.16 -4.05
CA TYR A 87 -3.77 -1.27 -3.92
C TYR A 87 -3.44 0.19 -4.27
N LEU A 88 -2.30 0.72 -3.82
CA LEU A 88 -1.92 2.10 -4.11
C LEU A 88 -1.76 2.36 -5.61
N TYR A 89 -1.28 1.36 -6.38
CA TYR A 89 -1.15 1.45 -7.84
C TYR A 89 -2.46 1.16 -8.57
N CYS A 90 -3.11 0.04 -8.24
CA CYS A 90 -4.14 -0.56 -9.07
C CYS A 90 -5.56 -0.34 -8.53
N ALA A 91 -5.71 0.22 -7.32
CA ALA A 91 -6.98 0.36 -6.61
C ALA A 91 -7.74 -0.98 -6.42
N ILE A 92 -6.99 -2.09 -6.31
CA ILE A 92 -7.54 -3.44 -6.14
C ILE A 92 -6.93 -4.07 -4.89
N ILE A 93 -7.79 -4.71 -4.09
CA ILE A 93 -7.44 -5.50 -2.91
C ILE A 93 -8.28 -6.78 -2.88
N GLU A 94 -7.69 -7.90 -2.50
CA GLU A 94 -8.34 -9.21 -2.43
C GLU A 94 -8.17 -9.80 -1.02
N LEU A 95 -9.24 -9.81 -0.23
CA LEU A 95 -9.20 -10.31 1.16
C LEU A 95 -9.56 -11.80 1.29
N ASN A 96 -10.38 -12.34 0.37
CA ASN A 96 -10.94 -13.69 0.47
C ASN A 96 -9.92 -14.83 0.50
N ASN A 97 -8.68 -14.57 0.07
CA ASN A 97 -7.60 -15.57 0.03
C ASN A 97 -6.62 -15.41 1.21
N LEU A 98 -6.91 -14.50 2.14
CA LEU A 98 -6.06 -14.22 3.29
C LEU A 98 -6.68 -14.82 4.55
N ASP A 99 -5.85 -15.37 5.43
CA ASP A 99 -6.29 -15.78 6.76
C ASP A 99 -6.55 -14.54 7.65
N ILE A 100 -7.33 -14.73 8.72
CA ILE A 100 -7.76 -13.66 9.62
C ILE A 100 -6.59 -12.90 10.26
N ASP A 101 -5.50 -13.58 10.60
CA ASP A 101 -4.31 -12.95 11.20
C ASP A 101 -3.61 -12.04 10.19
N THR A 102 -3.51 -12.48 8.93
CA THR A 102 -3.02 -11.65 7.82
C THR A 102 -3.92 -10.42 7.60
N ILE A 103 -5.24 -10.55 7.67
CA ILE A 103 -6.18 -9.42 7.52
C ILE A 103 -6.05 -8.43 8.68
N LEU A 104 -5.91 -8.91 9.92
CA LEU A 104 -5.69 -8.04 11.08
C LEU A 104 -4.36 -7.28 10.99
N LYS A 105 -3.28 -7.95 10.56
CA LYS A 105 -1.99 -7.29 10.29
C LYS A 105 -2.09 -6.26 9.17
N LEU A 106 -2.87 -6.55 8.13
CA LEU A 106 -3.15 -5.61 7.05
C LEU A 106 -3.87 -4.37 7.58
N LEU A 107 -4.89 -4.54 8.43
CA LEU A 107 -5.62 -3.44 9.07
C LEU A 107 -4.68 -2.52 9.87
N VAL A 108 -3.81 -3.10 10.70
CA VAL A 108 -2.80 -2.35 11.47
C VAL A 108 -1.88 -1.55 10.54
N ALA A 109 -1.40 -2.18 9.46
CA ALA A 109 -0.50 -1.55 8.51
C ALA A 109 -1.16 -0.41 7.71
N VAL A 110 -2.41 -0.58 7.25
CA VAL A 110 -3.11 0.50 6.52
C VAL A 110 -3.47 1.68 7.43
N ASN A 111 -3.69 1.43 8.73
CA ASN A 111 -3.84 2.48 9.73
C ASN A 111 -2.54 3.27 9.94
N GLU A 112 -1.41 2.59 10.11
CA GLU A 112 -0.08 3.22 10.22
C GLU A 112 0.24 4.08 8.97
N LEU A 113 -0.13 3.59 7.78
CA LEU A 113 0.06 4.29 6.52
C LEU A 113 -1.06 5.30 6.18
N SER A 114 -2.00 5.52 7.09
CA SER A 114 -3.11 6.48 6.96
C SER A 114 -3.87 6.35 5.63
N ILE A 115 -4.33 5.13 5.31
CA ILE A 115 -5.11 4.81 4.11
C ILE A 115 -6.58 4.56 4.53
N GLU A 116 -7.31 5.64 4.80
CA GLU A 116 -8.66 5.61 5.39
C GLU A 116 -9.65 4.70 4.64
N GLU A 117 -9.69 4.77 3.31
CA GLU A 117 -10.59 3.95 2.48
C GLU A 117 -10.38 2.44 2.71
N LEU A 118 -9.14 1.99 2.93
CA LEU A 118 -8.87 0.57 3.23
C LEU A 118 -9.18 0.20 4.68
N ILE A 119 -9.03 1.15 5.62
CA ILE A 119 -9.38 0.90 7.03
C ILE A 119 -10.87 0.57 7.11
N ASP A 120 -11.71 1.43 6.52
CA ASP A 120 -13.17 1.25 6.52
C ASP A 120 -13.57 -0.07 5.83
N PHE A 121 -13.01 -0.32 4.64
CA PHE A 121 -13.32 -1.54 3.88
C PHE A 121 -12.95 -2.83 4.63
N ILE A 122 -11.78 -2.87 5.28
CA ILE A 122 -11.33 -4.06 6.02
C ILE A 122 -12.16 -4.24 7.30
N GLN A 123 -12.50 -3.16 7.99
CA GLN A 123 -13.36 -3.25 9.19
C GLN A 123 -14.76 -3.77 8.85
N ASP A 124 -15.36 -3.25 7.79
CA ASP A 124 -16.67 -3.73 7.30
C ASP A 124 -16.62 -5.22 6.94
N TYR A 125 -15.54 -5.67 6.30
CA TYR A 125 -15.32 -7.07 5.98
C TYR A 125 -15.22 -7.95 7.23
N LEU A 126 -14.47 -7.52 8.25
CA LEU A 126 -14.30 -8.27 9.50
C LEU A 126 -15.62 -8.39 10.28
N ILE A 127 -16.34 -7.28 10.44
CA ILE A 127 -17.63 -7.26 11.14
C ILE A 127 -18.69 -8.08 10.39
N GLY A 128 -18.71 -7.97 9.06
CA GLY A 128 -19.62 -8.75 8.22
C GLY A 128 -19.39 -10.25 8.31
N ASN A 129 -18.13 -10.69 8.38
CA ASN A 129 -17.79 -12.11 8.54
C ASN A 129 -18.17 -12.64 9.93
N ASP A 130 -17.93 -11.88 11.01
CA ASP A 130 -18.36 -12.26 12.36
C ASP A 130 -19.88 -12.52 12.41
N PHE A 131 -20.66 -11.70 11.70
CA PHE A 131 -22.12 -11.87 11.63
C PHE A 131 -22.56 -13.14 10.87
N LEU A 132 -21.81 -13.56 9.85
CA LEU A 132 -22.10 -14.76 9.08
C LEU A 132 -21.73 -16.04 9.85
N GLU A 133 -20.62 -16.05 10.58
CA GLU A 133 -20.21 -17.19 11.42
C GLU A 133 -21.17 -17.40 12.60
N MET A 134 -21.80 -16.35 13.13
CA MET A 134 -22.83 -16.47 14.17
C MET A 134 -24.15 -17.10 13.68
N GLN A 135 -24.36 -17.22 12.36
CA GLN A 135 -25.57 -17.80 11.77
C GLN A 135 -25.38 -19.23 11.24
N SER A 136 -24.15 -19.75 11.24
CA SER A 136 -23.80 -21.11 10.80
C SER A 136 -23.65 -22.09 11.96
#